data_AF-A0A1G3FRY4-F1
#
_entry.id   AF-A0A1G3FRY4-F1
#
_cell.length_a   1.000
_cell.length_b   1.000
_cell.length_c   1.000
_cell.angle_alpha   90.00
_cell.angle_beta   90.00
_cell.angle_gamma   90.00
#
_symmetry.space_group_name_H-M   'P 1'
#
loop_
_entity.id
_entity.type
_entity.pdbx_description
1 polymer ?
#
loop_
_entity_poly.entity_id
_entity_poly.type
_entity_poly.pdbx_seq_one_letter_code
_entity_poly.pdbx_strand_id
1 'polypeptide(L)'
;MLGAMAACLLAAALLQHARLAQWAVMVPLTLWFGRQSTPGLRSAARFGDLSYSTYLYAYFVQQLTVRLWPATPSYLATASVAGIATLLLAWCSWHAVEAPALSLKRRLRGWFPDFAH
;
A
#
# COMPACT_ATOMS: atom_id res chain seq x y z
N MET A 1 -18.92 13.85 1.86
CA MET A 1 -18.53 12.44 1.58
C MET A 1 -19.72 11.50 1.64
N LEU A 2 -20.49 11.49 2.73
CA LEU A 2 -21.63 10.55 2.90
C LEU A 2 -22.73 10.71 1.83
N GLY A 3 -23.11 11.94 1.46
CA GLY A 3 -24.13 12.18 0.42
C GLY A 3 -23.73 11.72 -0.98
N ALA A 4 -22.47 11.95 -1.38
CA ALA A 4 -21.95 11.48 -2.66
C ALA A 4 -21.83 9.95 -2.71
N MET A 5 -21.45 9.33 -1.59
CA MET A 5 -21.37 7.87 -1.46
C MET A 5 -22.76 7.21 -1.58
N ALA A 6 -23.78 7.78 -0.93
CA ALA A 6 -25.16 7.31 -1.04
C ALA A 6 -25.71 7.44 -2.46
N ALA A 7 -25.41 8.55 -3.16
CA ALA A 7 -25.82 8.75 -4.55
C ALA A 7 -25.15 7.75 -5.51
N CYS A 8 -23.85 7.49 -5.35
CA CYS A 8 -23.15 6.49 -6.17
C CYS A 8 -23.62 5.05 -5.90
N LEU A 9 -23.92 4.72 -4.64
CA LEU A 9 -24.51 3.43 -4.27
C LEU A 9 -25.90 3.25 -4.86
N LEU A 10 -26.75 4.27 -4.78
CA LEU A 10 -28.09 4.27 -5.36
C LEU A 10 -28.03 4.14 -6.88
N ALA A 11 -27.17 4.91 -7.56
CA ALA A 11 -26.97 4.82 -9.00
C ALA A 11 -26.45 3.44 -9.42
N ALA A 12 -25.49 2.86 -8.69
CA ALA A 12 -24.96 1.54 -9.01
C ALA A 12 -25.97 0.40 -8.76
N ALA A 13 -26.85 0.54 -7.76
CA ALA A 13 -27.95 -0.38 -7.50
C ALA A 13 -29.03 -0.29 -8.60
N LEU A 14 -29.38 0.92 -9.04
CA LEU A 14 -30.34 1.14 -10.13
C LEU A 14 -29.84 0.62 -11.48
N LEU A 15 -28.54 0.71 -11.74
CA LEU A 15 -27.93 0.25 -12.99
C LEU A 15 -27.49 -1.23 -12.98
N GLN A 16 -27.78 -1.98 -11.91
CA GLN A 16 -27.36 -3.39 -11.74
C GLN A 16 -25.83 -3.61 -11.89
N HIS A 17 -25.04 -2.56 -11.74
CA HIS A 17 -23.59 -2.62 -11.88
C HIS A 17 -22.95 -2.81 -10.51
N ALA A 18 -23.10 -4.02 -9.97
CA ALA A 18 -22.49 -4.43 -8.70
C ALA A 18 -20.97 -4.11 -8.63
N ARG A 19 -20.30 -4.16 -9.79
CA ARG A 19 -18.88 -3.80 -9.90
C ARG A 19 -18.58 -2.31 -9.71
N LEU A 20 -19.50 -1.39 -9.99
CA LEU A 20 -19.30 0.03 -9.75
C LEU A 20 -19.63 0.40 -8.30
N ALA A 21 -20.63 -0.28 -7.71
CA ALA A 21 -20.98 -0.12 -6.30
C ALA A 21 -19.79 -0.43 -5.37
N GLN A 22 -19.04 -1.51 -5.64
CA GLN A 22 -17.84 -1.86 -4.85
C GLN A 22 -16.78 -0.76 -4.86
N TRP A 23 -16.49 -0.13 -6.00
CA TRP A 23 -15.48 0.94 -6.08
C TRP A 23 -15.96 2.20 -5.36
N ALA A 24 -17.25 2.54 -5.51
CA ALA A 24 -17.87 3.68 -4.84
C ALA A 24 -17.84 3.57 -3.30
N VAL A 25 -17.79 2.34 -2.77
CA VAL A 25 -17.67 2.07 -1.32
C VAL A 25 -16.21 1.95 -0.89
N MET A 26 -15.39 1.23 -1.64
CA MET A 26 -13.99 0.96 -1.30
C MET A 26 -13.17 2.24 -1.16
N VAL A 27 -13.32 3.19 -2.09
CA VAL A 27 -12.54 4.45 -2.09
C VAL A 27 -12.80 5.28 -0.82
N PRO A 28 -14.05 5.67 -0.50
CA PRO A 28 -14.31 6.45 0.71
C PRO A 28 -14.01 5.67 1.99
N LEU A 29 -14.21 4.35 2.03
CA LEU A 29 -13.78 3.53 3.17
C LEU A 29 -12.27 3.59 3.37
N THR A 30 -11.49 3.42 2.30
CA THR A 30 -10.02 3.47 2.36
C THR A 30 -9.54 4.84 2.84
N LEU A 31 -10.15 5.93 2.34
CA LEU A 31 -9.83 7.29 2.81
C LEU A 31 -10.25 7.54 4.25
N TRP A 32 -11.41 7.01 4.66
CA TRP A 32 -11.89 7.12 6.03
C TRP A 32 -10.94 6.38 6.99
N PHE A 33 -10.59 5.12 6.68
CA PHE A 33 -9.60 4.35 7.44
C PHE A 33 -8.24 5.03 7.46
N GLY A 34 -7.76 5.54 6.32
CA GLY A 34 -6.47 6.25 6.24
C GLY A 34 -6.42 7.56 7.03
N ARG A 35 -7.57 8.21 7.26
CA ARG A 35 -7.67 9.39 8.15
C ARG A 35 -7.67 9.02 9.63
N GLN A 36 -7.99 7.78 9.97
CA GLN A 36 -7.92 7.33 11.36
C GLN A 36 -6.45 7.19 11.75
N SER A 37 -6.01 8.00 12.70
CA SER A 37 -4.67 7.85 13.27
C SER A 37 -4.67 6.74 14.30
N THR A 38 -4.45 5.49 13.87
CA THR A 38 -4.34 4.35 14.78
C THR A 38 -3.06 4.45 15.62
N PRO A 39 -3.16 4.49 16.96
CA PRO A 39 -1.98 4.38 17.83
C PRO A 39 -1.24 3.07 17.51
N GLY A 40 0.05 3.13 17.20
CA GLY A 40 0.86 1.99 16.76
C GLY A 40 1.22 1.99 15.27
N LEU A 41 0.28 2.33 14.38
CA LEU A 41 0.61 2.51 12.95
C LEU A 41 1.34 3.84 12.73
N ARG A 42 0.99 4.87 13.52
CA ARG A 42 1.75 6.14 13.55
C ARG A 42 3.19 5.95 14.03
N SER A 43 3.44 5.00 14.93
CA SER A 43 4.81 4.68 15.36
C SER A 43 5.53 3.79 14.36
N ALA A 44 4.85 3.15 13.41
CA ALA A 44 5.49 2.36 12.37
C ALA A 44 6.43 3.20 11.48
N ALA A 45 6.17 4.50 11.35
CA ALA A 45 7.07 5.46 10.71
C ALA A 45 8.48 5.50 11.35
N ARG A 46 8.64 5.05 12.62
CA ARG A 46 9.95 4.92 13.28
C ARG A 46 10.83 3.83 12.64
N PHE A 47 10.24 2.88 11.93
CA PHE A 47 10.94 1.80 11.25
C PHE A 47 11.34 2.17 9.81
N GLY A 48 10.98 3.36 9.34
CA GLY A 48 11.29 3.84 7.99
C GLY A 48 10.07 4.05 7.09
N ASP A 49 10.33 4.50 5.87
CA ASP A 49 9.30 4.59 4.83
C ASP A 49 9.17 3.25 4.09
N LEU A 50 8.50 2.30 4.74
CA LEU A 50 8.26 0.98 4.15
C LEU A 50 7.25 1.03 2.99
N SER A 51 6.54 2.15 2.81
CA SER A 51 5.44 2.25 1.85
C SER A 51 5.93 2.11 0.41
N TYR A 52 7.08 2.71 0.10
CA TYR A 52 7.70 2.65 -1.22
C TYR A 52 8.11 1.22 -1.60
N SER A 53 8.90 0.57 -0.74
CA SER A 53 9.33 -0.80 -0.98
C SER A 53 8.15 -1.80 -0.99
N THR A 54 7.12 -1.56 -0.16
CA THR A 54 5.88 -2.38 -0.19
C THR A 54 5.17 -2.27 -1.54
N TYR A 55 5.03 -1.06 -2.08
CA TYR A 55 4.45 -0.84 -3.41
C TYR A 55 5.23 -1.57 -4.50
N LEU A 56 6.56 -1.55 -4.43
CA LEU A 56 7.42 -2.19 -5.42
C LEU A 56 7.31 -3.72 -5.39
N TYR A 57 7.33 -4.33 -4.20
CA TYR A 57 7.42 -5.79 -4.06
C TYR A 57 6.07 -6.51 -3.95
N ALA A 58 5.01 -5.85 -3.47
CA ALA A 58 3.73 -6.51 -3.15
C ALA A 58 3.17 -7.35 -4.29
N TYR A 59 3.18 -6.81 -5.52
CA TYR A 59 2.68 -7.53 -6.69
C TYR A 59 3.50 -8.78 -6.98
N PHE A 60 4.83 -8.67 -7.07
CA PHE A 60 5.70 -9.79 -7.41
C PHE A 60 5.68 -10.88 -6.34
N VAL A 61 5.67 -10.49 -5.07
CA VAL A 61 5.58 -11.43 -3.93
C VAL A 61 4.23 -12.14 -3.93
N GLN A 62 3.13 -11.44 -4.20
CA GLN A 62 1.80 -12.07 -4.34
C GLN A 62 1.78 -13.08 -5.50
N GLN A 63 2.30 -12.71 -6.67
CA GLN A 63 2.38 -13.61 -7.82
C GLN A 63 3.23 -14.85 -7.53
N LEU A 64 4.38 -14.66 -6.88
CA LEU A 64 5.25 -15.76 -6.48
C LEU A 64 4.57 -16.68 -5.45
N THR A 65 3.90 -16.08 -4.47
CA THR A 65 3.16 -16.82 -3.43
C THR A 65 2.08 -17.69 -4.05
N VAL A 66 1.28 -17.15 -4.98
CA VAL A 66 0.23 -17.91 -5.69
C VAL A 66 0.86 -19.00 -6.57
N ARG A 67 1.94 -18.70 -7.29
CA ARG A 67 2.58 -19.64 -8.23
C ARG A 67 3.27 -20.81 -7.54
N LEU A 68 3.87 -20.57 -6.37
CA LEU A 68 4.55 -21.61 -5.60
C LEU A 68 3.63 -22.35 -4.64
N TRP A 69 2.36 -21.95 -4.52
CA TRP A 69 1.43 -22.62 -3.61
C TRP A 69 1.05 -23.99 -4.17
N PRO A 70 1.22 -25.09 -3.42
CA PRO A 70 1.03 -26.45 -3.92
C PRO A 70 -0.44 -26.88 -4.12
N ALA A 71 -1.39 -26.09 -3.61
CA ALA A 71 -2.83 -26.34 -3.67
C ALA A 71 -3.57 -25.04 -4.04
N THR A 72 -4.89 -25.09 -4.28
CA THR A 72 -5.71 -23.88 -4.45
C THR A 72 -5.79 -23.13 -3.12
N PRO A 73 -5.01 -22.05 -2.94
CA PRO A 73 -4.96 -21.39 -1.65
C PRO A 73 -6.20 -20.52 -1.44
N SER A 74 -6.64 -20.40 -0.19
CA SER A 74 -7.66 -19.40 0.10
C SER A 74 -7.10 -18.00 -0.13
N TYR A 75 -7.99 -17.06 -0.49
CA TYR A 75 -7.61 -15.66 -0.68
C TYR A 75 -6.92 -15.09 0.57
N LEU A 76 -7.45 -15.39 1.76
CA LEU A 76 -6.87 -14.95 3.03
C LEU A 76 -5.47 -15.53 3.26
N ALA A 77 -5.26 -16.82 2.95
CA ALA A 77 -3.95 -17.45 3.12
C ALA A 77 -2.88 -16.81 2.23
N THR A 78 -3.18 -16.59 0.95
CA THR A 78 -2.22 -15.93 0.03
C THR A 78 -1.95 -14.49 0.44
N ALA A 79 -3.00 -13.72 0.75
CA ALA A 79 -2.87 -12.33 1.16
C ALA A 79 -2.04 -12.18 2.44
N SER A 80 -2.24 -13.06 3.43
CA SER A 80 -1.46 -13.03 4.67
C SER A 80 0.01 -13.38 4.43
N VAL A 81 0.29 -14.47 3.70
CA VAL A 81 1.69 -14.88 3.46
C VAL A 81 2.43 -13.86 2.62
N ALA A 82 1.84 -13.41 1.51
CA ALA A 82 2.46 -12.41 0.66
C ALA A 82 2.60 -11.06 1.36
N GLY A 83 1.61 -10.68 2.18
CA GLY A 83 1.68 -9.44 2.99
C GLY A 83 2.85 -9.47 3.95
N ILE A 84 3.01 -10.56 4.72
CA ILE A 84 4.13 -10.72 5.66
C ILE A 84 5.47 -10.72 4.90
N ALA A 85 5.58 -11.51 3.83
CA ALA A 85 6.81 -11.59 3.04
C ALA A 85 7.18 -10.23 2.41
N THR A 86 6.19 -9.49 1.91
CA THR A 86 6.41 -8.15 1.35
C THR A 86 6.90 -7.18 2.41
N LEU A 87 6.30 -7.19 3.61
CA LEU A 87 6.72 -6.30 4.70
C LEU A 87 8.14 -6.61 5.18
N LEU A 88 8.51 -7.88 5.24
CA LEU A 88 9.88 -8.30 5.58
C LEU A 88 10.88 -7.81 4.51
N LEU A 89 10.57 -8.00 3.23
CA LEU A 89 11.40 -7.50 2.14
C LEU A 89 11.48 -5.97 2.13
N ALA A 90 10.37 -5.28 2.39
CA ALA A 90 10.35 -3.84 2.50
C ALA A 90 11.22 -3.34 3.66
N TRP A 91 11.16 -4.02 4.81
CA TRP A 91 12.02 -3.70 5.96
C TRP A 91 13.49 -3.90 5.63
N CYS A 92 13.87 -5.02 5.02
CA CYS A 92 15.24 -5.27 4.59
C CYS A 92 15.71 -4.23 3.56
N SER A 93 14.87 -3.91 2.56
CA SER A 93 15.13 -2.94 1.51
C SER A 93 15.37 -1.54 2.08
N TRP A 94 14.57 -1.13 3.06
CA TRP A 94 14.74 0.17 3.73
C TRP A 94 16.10 0.29 4.40
N HIS A 95 16.49 -0.72 5.18
CA HIS A 95 17.73 -0.68 5.96
C HIS A 95 18.98 -0.86 5.08
N ALA A 96 18.90 -1.66 4.01
CA ALA A 96 20.04 -1.97 3.16
C ALA A 96 20.24 -1.00 2.00
N VAL A 97 19.15 -0.42 1.44
CA VAL A 97 19.20 0.33 0.18
C VAL A 97 18.64 1.74 0.34
N GLU A 98 17.41 1.87 0.82
CA GLU A 98 16.66 3.13 0.74
C GLU A 98 17.20 4.20 1.69
N ALA A 99 17.39 3.87 2.97
CA ALA A 99 17.93 4.81 3.95
C ALA A 99 19.37 5.27 3.63
N PRO A 100 20.30 4.38 3.22
CA PRO A 100 21.62 4.79 2.74
C PRO A 100 21.56 5.69 1.49
N ALA A 101 20.71 5.37 0.52
CA ALA A 101 20.57 6.16 -0.70
C ALA A 101 20.01 7.57 -0.41
N LEU A 102 19.02 7.69 0.47
CA LEU A 102 18.47 8.97 0.93
C LEU A 102 19.50 9.82 1.69
N SER A 103 20.34 9.18 2.52
CA SER A 103 21.45 9.84 3.19
C SER A 103 22.44 10.43 2.19
N LEU A 104 22.81 9.66 1.16
CA LEU A 104 23.70 10.11 0.10
C LEU A 104 23.09 11.26 -0.72
N LYS A 105 21.82 11.14 -1.13
CA LYS A 105 21.08 12.21 -1.82
C LYS A 105 21.11 13.53 -1.04
N ARG A 106 20.92 13.47 0.28
CA ARG A 106 20.96 14.66 1.15
C ARG A 106 22.33 15.33 1.16
N ARG A 107 23.41 14.53 1.12
CA ARG A 107 24.79 15.05 1.02
C ARG A 107 25.08 15.65 -0.34
N LEU A 108 24.59 15.02 -1.41
CA LEU A 108 24.78 15.48 -2.79
C LEU A 108 23.96 16.71 -3.15
N ARG A 109 22.86 17.00 -2.43
CA ARG A 109 22.08 18.24 -2.61
C ARG A 109 22.91 19.52 -2.40
N GLY A 110 23.96 19.48 -1.59
CA GLY A 110 24.87 20.63 -1.43
C GLY A 110 25.74 20.91 -2.67
N TRP A 111 25.91 19.93 -3.55
CA TRP A 111 26.72 20.03 -4.76
C TRP A 111 25.90 20.45 -5.99
N PHE A 112 24.58 20.26 -5.97
CA PHE A 112 23.68 20.55 -7.09
C PHE A 112 22.43 21.31 -6.61
N PRO A 113 22.55 22.62 -6.31
CA PRO A 113 21.44 23.43 -5.80
C PRO A 113 20.28 23.62 -6.81
N ASP A 114 20.55 23.50 -8.11
CA ASP A 114 19.60 23.90 -9.17
C ASP A 114 18.45 22.90 -9.44
N PHE A 115 18.48 21.70 -8.87
CA PHE A 115 17.39 20.71 -8.99
C PHE A 115 16.40 20.74 -7.81
N ALA A 116 16.43 21.81 -7.02
CA ALA A 116 15.56 22.01 -5.86
C ALA A 116 14.29 22.79 -6.25
N HIS A 117 13.42 22.17 -7.04
CA HIS A 117 12.02 22.59 -7.19
C HIS A 117 11.09 21.41 -6.88
#